data_AF-A0A816A9K0-F1
#
_entry.id   AF-A0A816A9K0-F1
#
_cell.length_a   1.000
_cell.length_b   1.000
_cell.length_c   1.000
_cell.angle_alpha   90.00
_cell.angle_beta   90.00
_cell.angle_gamma   90.00
#
_symmetry.space_group_name_H-M   'P 1'
#
loop_
_entity.id
_entity.type
_entity.pdbx_description
1 polymer ?
#
loop_
_entity_poly.entity_id
_entity_poly.type
_entity_poly.pdbx_seq_one_letter_code
_entity_poly.pdbx_strand_id
1 'polypeptide(L)' 'MDKETKIIDVRDLNTPDNWIERAPELIRLTGNHPFNCEPPLTKLLQCGFLTPTRLHFVRNHGYVPKIDWNEHRVRVCG' A
#
# COMPACT_ATOMS: atom_id res chain seq x y z
N MET A 1 1.94 -20.23 -6.02
CA MET A 1 1.23 -19.03 -5.54
C MET A 1 2.08 -18.50 -4.42
N ASP A 2 2.97 -17.57 -4.74
CA ASP A 2 4.11 -17.22 -3.90
C ASP A 2 3.62 -16.66 -2.56
N LYS A 3 3.87 -17.41 -1.49
CA LYS A 3 3.66 -16.94 -0.13
C LYS A 3 4.80 -16.00 0.19
N GLU A 4 4.68 -14.75 -0.24
CA GLU A 4 5.59 -13.68 0.18
C GLU A 4 5.53 -13.54 1.70
N THR A 5 6.70 -13.56 2.33
CA THR A 5 6.84 -13.39 3.77
C THR A 5 6.34 -12.01 4.16
N LYS A 6 5.47 -11.96 5.17
CA LYS A 6 4.90 -10.74 5.77
C LYS A 6 5.99 -9.89 6.43
N ILE A 7 6.73 -9.10 5.64
CA ILE A 7 7.82 -8.27 6.12
C ILE A 7 7.43 -6.81 5.95
N ILE A 8 7.39 -6.08 7.07
CA ILE A 8 7.25 -4.62 7.06
C ILE A 8 8.57 -4.02 6.55
N ASP A 9 8.47 -3.13 5.57
CA ASP A 9 9.62 -2.39 5.05
C ASP A 9 10.21 -1.51 6.16
N VAL A 10 11.54 -1.53 6.31
CA VAL A 10 12.26 -0.74 7.32
C VAL A 10 11.95 0.77 7.23
N ARG A 11 11.59 1.25 6.03
CA ARG A 11 11.20 2.64 5.77
C ARG A 11 9.88 3.02 6.46
N ASP A 12 9.03 2.05 6.76
CA ASP A 12 7.71 2.25 7.34
C ASP A 12 7.70 2.16 8.88
N LEU A 13 8.75 1.61 9.50
CA LEU A 13 8.82 1.36 10.97
C LEU A 13 8.55 2.61 11.82
N ASN A 14 9.04 3.77 11.37
CA ASN A 14 8.90 5.05 12.05
C ASN A 14 7.73 5.90 11.51
N THR A 15 6.75 5.27 10.86
CA THR A 15 5.55 5.93 10.32
C THR A 15 4.29 5.42 11.03
N PRO A 16 3.17 6.16 10.99
CA PRO A 16 1.87 5.66 11.47
C PRO A 16 1.39 4.39 10.76
N ASP A 17 1.95 4.08 9.59
CA ASP A 17 1.59 2.92 8.76
C ASP A 17 2.52 1.72 8.98
N ASN A 18 3.24 1.64 10.12
CA ASN A 18 4.22 0.58 10.45
C ASN A 18 3.65 -0.85 10.58
N TRP A 19 2.36 -1.03 10.30
CA TRP A 19 1.65 -2.30 10.32
C TRP A 19 1.28 -2.80 8.91
N ILE A 20 1.59 -2.01 7.87
CA ILE A 20 1.21 -2.30 6.48
C ILE A 20 2.39 -2.85 5.71
N GLU A 21 2.21 -4.05 5.17
CA GLU A 21 3.16 -4.67 4.25
C GLU A 21 3.08 -3.99 2.88
N ARG A 22 4.23 -3.61 2.32
CA ARG A 22 4.34 -2.91 1.04
C ARG A 22 5.41 -3.56 0.20
N ALA A 23 5.17 -3.68 -1.10
CA ALA A 23 6.20 -4.18 -2.01
C ALA A 23 7.37 -3.18 -2.02
N PRO A 24 8.61 -3.61 -1.70
CA PRO A 24 9.76 -2.71 -1.60
C PRO A 24 10.14 -2.10 -2.96
N GLU A 25 9.63 -2.70 -4.04
CA GLU A 25 9.83 -2.37 -5.45
C GLU A 25 9.04 -1.12 -5.89
N LEU A 26 8.03 -0.70 -5.11
CA LEU A 26 7.22 0.47 -5.39
C LEU A 26 8.06 1.75 -5.27
N ILE A 27 7.92 2.65 -6.23
CA ILE A 27 8.61 3.94 -6.26
C ILE A 27 7.83 4.91 -5.38
N ARG A 28 8.43 5.36 -4.28
CA ARG A 28 7.81 6.31 -3.34
C ARG A 28 7.92 7.75 -3.87
N LEU A 29 6.79 8.43 -4.00
CA LEU A 29 6.68 9.76 -4.60
C LEU A 29 6.65 10.91 -3.58
N THR A 30 6.44 10.59 -2.30
CA THR A 30 6.34 11.58 -1.20
C THR A 30 7.22 11.20 0.00
N GLY A 31 8.36 10.55 -0.25
CA GLY A 31 9.21 10.00 0.81
C GLY A 31 8.54 8.81 1.52
N ASN A 32 8.73 8.68 2.84
CA ASN A 32 8.21 7.52 3.58
C ASN A 32 6.71 7.64 3.88
N HIS A 33 6.19 8.84 4.16
CA HIS A 33 4.81 9.07 4.56
C HIS A 33 4.34 10.52 4.24
N PRO A 34 3.10 10.74 3.77
CA PRO A 34 2.07 9.75 3.40
C PRO A 34 2.56 8.82 2.29
N PHE A 35 2.04 7.59 2.23
CA PHE A 35 2.48 6.64 1.22
C PHE A 35 1.79 6.91 -0.12
N ASN A 36 2.53 7.56 -1.03
CA ASN A 36 2.17 7.69 -2.43
C ASN A 36 3.23 6.98 -3.27
N CYS A 37 2.80 6.07 -4.13
CA CYS A 37 3.73 5.29 -4.93
C CYS A 37 3.12 4.76 -6.24
N GLU A 38 4.01 4.39 -7.15
CA GLU A 38 3.68 3.70 -8.39
C GLU A 38 4.67 2.54 -8.65
N PRO A 39 4.26 1.49 -9.38
CA PRO A 39 5.17 0.45 -9.80
C PRO A 39 6.12 0.97 -10.90
N PRO A 40 7.36 0.44 -10.99
CA PRO A 40 8.20 0.68 -12.16
C PRO A 40 7.49 0.27 -13.46
N LEU A 41 7.52 1.12 -14.49
CA LEU A 41 6.75 0.92 -15.73
C LEU A 41 6.97 -0.46 -16.37
N THR A 42 8.22 -0.92 -16.45
CA THR A 42 8.55 -2.24 -17.01
C THR A 42 7.88 -3.38 -16.22
N LYS A 43 7.87 -3.29 -14.89
CA LYS A 43 7.20 -4.30 -14.04
C LYS A 43 5.69 -4.26 -14.22
N LEU A 44 5.11 -3.07 -14.32
CA LEU A 44 3.67 -2.90 -14.56
C LEU A 44 3.25 -3.58 -15.88
N LEU A 45 4.00 -3.34 -16.97
CA LEU A 45 3.72 -3.94 -18.27
C LEU A 45 3.90 -5.47 -18.26
N GLN A 46 4.92 -5.98 -17.56
CA GLN A 46 5.17 -7.42 -17.42
C GLN A 46 4.08 -8.17 -16.66
N CYS A 47 3.30 -7.49 -15.81
CA CYS A 47 2.17 -8.09 -15.12
C CYS A 47 1.00 -8.43 -16.06
N GLY A 48 1.00 -7.89 -17.28
CA GLY A 48 -0.07 -8.08 -18.25
C GLY A 48 -1.34 -7.30 -17.88
N PHE A 49 -2.50 -7.88 -18.17
CA PHE A 49 -3.78 -7.17 -18.05
C PHE A 49 -4.20 -6.88 -16.59
N LEU A 50 -3.86 -7.75 -15.64
CA LEU A 50 -4.24 -7.61 -14.23
C LEU A 50 -3.00 -7.34 -13.38
N THR A 51 -2.86 -6.11 -12.91
CA THR A 51 -1.80 -5.76 -11.96
C THR A 51 -2.04 -6.48 -10.63
N PRO A 52 -1.06 -7.25 -10.10
CA PRO A 52 -1.14 -7.80 -8.76
C PRO A 52 -1.34 -6.69 -7.72
N THR A 53 -2.19 -6.90 -6.72
CA THR A 53 -2.54 -5.88 -5.71
C THR A 53 -1.31 -5.25 -5.05
N ARG A 54 -0.24 -6.05 -4.80
CA ARG A 54 1.02 -5.57 -4.21
C ARG A 54 1.77 -4.53 -5.06
N LEU A 55 1.50 -4.49 -6.37
CA LEU A 55 2.09 -3.54 -7.32
C LEU A 55 1.10 -2.47 -7.79
N HIS A 56 -0.12 -2.45 -7.26
CA HIS A 56 -1.07 -1.40 -7.59
C HIS A 56 -0.57 -0.06 -7.04
N PHE A 57 -0.82 1.04 -7.77
CA PHE A 57 -0.44 2.36 -7.28
C PHE A 57 -1.20 2.66 -5.98
N VAL A 58 -0.58 3.44 -5.09
CA VAL A 58 -1.22 3.90 -3.86
C VAL A 58 -1.18 5.41 -3.83
N ARG A 59 -2.31 6.03 -3.55
CA ARG A 59 -2.40 7.47 -3.30
C ARG A 59 -3.07 7.71 -1.95
N ASN A 60 -2.26 8.01 -0.94
CA ASN A 60 -2.76 8.42 0.38
C ASN A 60 -2.50 9.90 0.63
N HIS A 61 -3.52 10.60 1.12
CA HIS A 61 -3.38 11.98 1.60
C HIS A 61 -2.81 12.06 3.03
N GLY A 62 -2.90 10.97 3.81
CA GLY A 62 -2.44 10.88 5.20
C GLY A 62 -2.17 9.45 5.61
N TYR A 63 -2.28 9.15 6.92
CA TYR A 63 -2.14 7.79 7.43
C TYR A 63 -3.32 6.89 7.06
N VAL A 64 -3.05 5.59 6.99
CA VAL A 64 -4.07 4.59 6.73
C VAL A 64 -4.74 4.21 8.06
N PRO A 65 -6.06 4.41 8.20
CA PRO A 65 -6.77 4.01 9.42
C PRO A 65 -6.69 2.49 9.64
N LYS A 66 -6.39 2.09 10.87
CA LYS A 66 -6.44 0.68 11.30
C LYS A 66 -7.81 0.42 11.95
N ILE A 67 -8.76 -0.07 11.14
CA ILE A 67 -10.16 -0.28 11.54
C ILE A 67 -10.42 -1.76 11.79
N ASP A 68 -11.12 -2.10 12.88
CA ASP A 68 -11.67 -3.45 13.08
C ASP A 68 -12.88 -3.64 12.16
N TRP A 69 -12.87 -4.72 11.38
CA TRP A 69 -13.96 -5.09 10.49
C TRP A 69 -15.32 -5.20 11.20
N ASN A 70 -15.33 -5.70 12.43
CA ASN A 70 -16.56 -5.86 13.21
C ASN A 70 -17.17 -4.49 13.61
N GLU A 71 -16.34 -3.46 13.69
CA GLU A 71 -16.72 -2.09 14.05
C GLU A 71 -16.95 -1.20 12.83
N HIS A 72 -16.61 -1.65 11.61
CA HIS A 72 -16.77 -0.87 10.38
C HIS A 72 -18.25 -0.49 10.14
N ARG A 73 -18.53 0.81 10.01
CA ARG A 73 -19.85 1.36 9.73
C ARG A 73 -19.76 2.46 8.69
N VAL A 74 -20.80 2.58 7.87
CA VAL A 74 -20.98 3.68 6.90
C VAL A 74 -22.22 4.47 7.30
N ARG A 75 -22.08 5.79 7.44
CA ARG A 75 -23.20 6.71 7.68
C ARG A 75 -23.64 7.32 6.35
N VAL A 76 -24.91 7.17 6.00
CA VAL A 76 -25.53 7.78 4.82
C VAL A 76 -26.34 8.99 5.25
N CYS A 77 -25.97 10.19 4.78
CA CYS A 77 -26.66 11.46 5.02
C CYS A 77 -26.56 12.37 3.79
N GLY A 78 -27.30 13.48 3.80
CA GLY A 78 -27.25 14.55 2.80
C GLY A 78 -26.94 15.89 3.43
#